data_AF-A0A967H7M4-F1
#
_entry.id   AF-A0A967H7M4-F1
#
_cell.length_a   1.000
_cell.length_b   1.000
_cell.length_c   1.000
_cell.angle_alpha   90.00
_cell.angle_beta   90.00
_cell.angle_gamma   90.00
#
_symmetry.space_group_name_H-M   'P 1'
#
loop_
_entity.id
_entity.type
_entity.pdbx_description
1 polymer ?
#
loop_
_entity_poly.entity_id
_entity_poly.type
_entity_poly.pdbx_seq_one_letter_code
_entity_poly.pdbx_strand_id
1 'polypeptide(L)' 'MIRHETLNPPIHIYPINEWKIIETEFYARFLSQTETLFAIGNGYLGMRGNHDEGIPHSQQGTF' A
#
# COMPACT_ATOMS: atom_id res chain seq x y z
N MET A 1 9.62 15.86 15.02
CA MET A 1 8.55 15.45 14.08
C MET A 1 9.19 15.32 12.70
N ILE A 2 9.52 14.11 12.26
CA ILE A 2 10.23 13.88 11.00
C ILE A 2 9.21 14.05 9.86
N ARG A 3 9.30 15.14 9.11
CA ARG A 3 8.53 15.30 7.87
C ARG A 3 9.25 14.57 6.76
N HIS A 4 8.63 13.52 6.23
CA HIS A 4 9.07 12.91 4.98
C HIS A 4 8.64 13.79 3.81
N GLU A 5 9.46 13.83 2.77
CA GLU A 5 9.10 14.47 1.51
C GLU A 5 7.85 13.80 0.93
N THR A 6 6.87 14.60 0.50
CA THR A 6 5.66 14.09 -0.13
C THR A 6 5.96 13.69 -1.57
N LEU A 7 5.82 12.41 -1.89
CA LEU A 7 5.98 11.90 -3.24
C LEU A 7 4.61 11.69 -3.88
N ASN A 8 4.42 12.20 -5.10
CA ASN A 8 3.21 11.95 -5.87
C ASN A 8 3.35 10.62 -6.64
N PRO A 9 2.37 9.70 -6.50
CA PRO A 9 2.38 8.46 -7.26
C PRO A 9 2.16 8.72 -8.77
N PRO A 10 2.80 7.96 -9.67
CA PRO A 10 2.56 8.10 -11.11
C PRO A 10 1.12 7.69 -11.47
N ILE A 11 0.37 8.57 -12.13
CA ILE A 11 -1.06 8.36 -12.46
C ILE A 11 -1.31 7.15 -13.37
N HIS A 12 -0.33 6.76 -14.21
CA HIS A 12 -0.48 5.57 -15.07
C HIS A 12 -0.39 4.25 -14.29
N ILE A 13 0.30 4.25 -13.14
CA ILE A 13 0.38 3.09 -12.23
C ILE A 13 -0.80 3.11 -11.24
N TYR A 14 -1.13 4.29 -10.72
CA TYR A 14 -2.20 4.51 -9.76
C TYR A 14 -3.27 5.43 -10.37
N PRO A 15 -4.11 4.91 -11.29
CA PRO A 15 -5.13 5.72 -11.94
C PRO A 15 -6.22 6.13 -10.96
N ILE A 16 -6.79 7.31 -11.20
CA ILE A 16 -7.92 7.80 -10.41
C ILE A 16 -9.14 6.94 -10.72
N ASN A 17 -9.77 6.40 -9.67
CA ASN A 17 -11.04 5.70 -9.76
C ASN A 17 -11.95 6.14 -8.60
N GLU A 18 -13.25 6.19 -8.84
CA GLU A 18 -14.25 6.70 -7.91
C GLU A 18 -14.39 5.85 -6.64
N TRP A 19 -14.24 4.53 -6.74
CA TRP A 19 -14.54 3.59 -5.65
C TRP A 19 -13.43 2.58 -5.39
N LYS A 20 -12.34 2.65 -6.16
CA LYS A 20 -11.23 1.69 -6.08
C LYS A 20 -9.92 2.43 -5.97
N ILE A 21 -9.02 1.84 -5.19
CA ILE A 21 -7.60 2.13 -5.29
C ILE A 21 -7.04 1.04 -6.20
N ILE A 22 -6.33 1.44 -7.26
CA ILE A 22 -5.82 0.53 -8.28
C ILE A 22 -4.31 0.73 -8.36
N GLU A 23 -3.57 -0.37 -8.33
CA GLU A 23 -2.17 -0.45 -8.74
C GLU A 23 -2.12 -1.34 -9.98
N THR A 24 -1.75 -0.79 -11.13
CA THR A 24 -1.73 -1.54 -12.41
C THR A 24 -0.44 -2.32 -12.60
N GLU A 25 0.65 -1.88 -11.95
CA GLU A 25 1.98 -2.46 -12.05
C GLU A 25 2.71 -2.35 -10.71
N PHE A 26 3.52 -3.35 -10.37
CA PHE A 26 4.30 -3.34 -9.14
C PHE A 26 5.37 -2.25 -9.16
N TYR A 27 5.36 -1.36 -8.15
CA TYR A 27 6.34 -0.27 -8.05
C TYR A 27 7.02 -0.20 -6.67
N ALA A 28 8.21 -0.81 -6.59
CA ALA A 28 8.97 -0.99 -5.33
C ALA A 28 9.22 0.31 -4.54
N ARG A 29 9.27 1.47 -5.21
CA ARG A 29 9.48 2.78 -4.56
C ARG A 29 8.37 3.15 -3.57
N PHE A 30 7.16 2.62 -3.79
CA PHE A 30 5.99 2.88 -2.96
C PHE A 30 5.54 1.68 -2.12
N LEU A 31 6.33 0.60 -2.04
CA LEU A 31 5.94 -0.64 -1.37
C LEU A 31 5.46 -0.41 0.08
N SER A 32 6.19 0.36 0.88
CA SER A 32 5.81 0.64 2.28
C SER A 32 4.47 1.37 2.39
N GLN A 33 4.19 2.26 1.42
CA GLN A 33 2.98 3.06 1.34
C GLN A 33 1.81 2.20 0.85
N THR A 34 2.00 1.38 -0.18
CA THR A 34 0.94 0.53 -0.75
C THR A 34 0.49 -0.54 0.24
N GLU A 35 1.42 -1.14 1.00
CA GLU A 35 1.06 -2.04 2.12
C GLU A 35 0.15 -1.37 3.17
N THR A 36 0.28 -0.06 3.35
CA THR A 36 -0.58 0.70 4.27
C THR A 36 -1.90 1.06 3.60
N LEU A 37 -1.85 1.48 2.34
CA LEU A 37 -3.01 1.94 1.57
C LEU A 37 -4.01 0.81 1.27
N PHE A 38 -3.49 -0.39 1.00
CA PHE A 38 -4.27 -1.59 0.71
C PHE A 38 -4.53 -2.46 1.95
N ALA A 39 -4.26 -1.95 3.15
CA ALA A 39 -4.59 -2.65 4.38
C ALA A 39 -6.10 -2.86 4.51
N ILE A 40 -6.50 -3.97 5.13
CA ILE A 40 -7.89 -4.31 5.42
C ILE A 40 -8.09 -4.51 6.92
N GLY A 41 -9.31 -4.31 7.41
CA GLY A 41 -9.66 -4.57 8.79
C GLY A 41 -11.16 -4.47 9.06
N ASN A 42 -11.61 -5.10 10.14
CA ASN A 42 -13.03 -5.17 10.53
C ASN A 42 -13.31 -4.65 11.96
N GLY A 43 -12.34 -3.99 12.58
CA GLY A 43 -12.43 -3.49 13.95
C GLY A 43 -12.00 -4.48 15.04
N TYR A 44 -11.88 -5.78 14.71
CA TYR A 44 -11.30 -6.79 15.60
C TYR A 44 -9.93 -7.27 15.12
N LEU A 45 -9.79 -7.49 13.80
CA LEU A 45 -8.58 -7.93 13.14
C LEU A 45 -8.25 -6.95 12.01
N GLY A 46 -6.96 -6.63 11.87
CA GLY A 46 -6.43 -5.86 10.76
C GLY A 46 -5.17 -6.50 10.17
N MET A 47 -4.97 -6.35 8.87
CA MET A 47 -3.75 -6.77 8.19
C MET A 47 -3.31 -5.72 7.19
N ARG A 48 -2.00 -5.53 7.06
CA ARG A 48 -1.41 -4.73 5.99
C ARG A 48 -1.66 -5.42 4.65
N GLY A 49 -1.65 -4.66 3.56
CA GLY A 49 -1.72 -5.17 2.18
C GLY A 49 -0.41 -5.82 1.75
N ASN A 50 0.08 -6.79 2.53
CA ASN A 50 1.27 -7.57 2.18
C ASN A 50 0.93 -8.61 1.10
N HIS A 51 1.94 -8.99 0.30
CA HIS A 51 1.82 -10.10 -0.64
C HIS A 51 1.73 -11.43 0.11
N ASP A 52 0.84 -12.33 -0.32
CA ASP A 52 0.63 -13.64 0.32
C ASP A 52 1.85 -14.55 0.16
N GLU A 53 2.67 -14.33 -0.87
CA GLU A 53 3.96 -15.01 -1.07
C GLU A 53 4.99 -14.64 0.00
N GLY A 54 4.70 -13.65 0.84
CA GLY A 54 5.55 -13.17 1.93
C GLY A 54 6.64 -12.20 1.50
N ILE A 55 6.92 -12.06 0.19
CA ILE A 55 7.86 -11.09 -0.37
C ILE A 55 7.36 -10.57 -1.73
N PRO A 56 7.72 -9.34 -2.14
CA PRO A 56 8.43 -8.33 -1.37
C PRO A 56 7.54 -7.69 -0.30
N HIS A 57 8.13 -7.32 0.84
CA HIS A 57 7.47 -6.54 1.89
C HIS A 57 8.43 -5.52 2.49
N SER A 58 7.91 -4.37 2.90
CA SER A 58 8.62 -3.42 3.75
C SER A 58 8.42 -3.77 5.22
N GLN A 59 7.19 -4.07 5.63
CA GLN A 59 6.84 -4.49 6.99
C GLN A 59 5.63 -5.43 6.92
N GLN A 60 5.78 -6.64 7.47
CA GLN A 60 4.67 -7.55 7.68
C GLN A 60 3.87 -7.15 8.91
N GLY A 61 2.54 -7.25 8.87
CA GLY A 61 1.74 -6.92 10.04
C GLY A 61 0.30 -7.40 9.97
N THR A 62 -0.07 -8.20 10.97
CA THR A 62 -1.44 -8.61 11.30
C THR A 62 -1.65 -8.38 12.79
N PHE A 63 -2.76 -7.73 13.16
CA PHE A 63 -3.03 -7.23 14.51
C PHE A 63 -4.47 -7.51 14.93
#